data_AF-A0A7S1LTP9-F1
#
_entry.id   AF-A0A7S1LTP9-F1
#
_cell.length_a   1.000
_cell.length_b   1.000
_cell.length_c   1.000
_cell.angle_alpha   90.00
_cell.angle_beta   90.00
_cell.angle_gamma   90.00
#
_symmetry.space_group_name_H-M   'P 1'
#
loop_
_entity.id
_entity.type
_entity.pdbx_description
1 polymer ?
#
loop_
_entity_poly.entity_id
_entity_poly.type
_entity_poly.pdbx_seq_one_letter_code
_entity_poly.pdbx_strand_id
1 'polypeptide(L)'
;MDTLGMSHAVLGAAATVPTTQILRELLSQEMAGSLLWLRAVGEAILKLFGLDDPNALMAASQEDVERIKEANPQLKDAAFLVPALGRPKAFVMSGALLAPTGYTATDRTVVSLQMSPDFSGSPFYPESSGVTYGPESGNPETLSLHGVTVGGGFVESFAFGGQAPLNGQSGGDAQEMASPIEPLSLAKAVGISSAGPASAFTQFAHLADVTFLDPISNYWAVTSEQQPGPQRAMTYQLGDGGNVDNSGLLAALQRGATRLVWLINTQTAISTEAGFCSMTTAEQMGEVSDQLEFQLQANFGFVTKNQVGQFLSRNQVFAREELAPLLCELQALLRAGRPTMVKRRMAVLANDWWGIKSYTAVVIFVYADRCSNFEDLLPQDTKDELGQGALGKFANYPHYDVVFQNVGETTALLPQQVNLLAAQSEYGVRQNQQLFQTLLFCQVDTGGTCHIFSCSSSRNAACVNGHCVCDTQADMCAVDGACVSSLGTSMAAETLSAQWTGSGEALVEGTSTTFLLAGCVALAAICASLLAASGRLWRRRRMHIPQEPLLG
;
A
#
# COMPACT_ATOMS: atom_id res chain seq x y z
N MET A 1 17.85 10.45 17.24
CA MET A 1 16.75 10.13 18.16
C MET A 1 17.11 8.80 18.79
N ASP A 2 17.60 8.81 20.03
CA ASP A 2 17.69 7.62 20.88
C ASP A 2 16.27 7.20 21.25
N THR A 3 15.61 6.46 20.37
CA THR A 3 14.43 5.70 20.78
C THR A 3 14.91 4.40 21.42
N LEU A 4 14.99 4.43 22.75
CA LEU A 4 14.85 3.28 23.65
C LEU A 4 15.93 2.20 23.54
N GLY A 5 17.09 2.41 24.19
CA GLY A 5 17.85 1.46 25.04
C GLY A 5 18.04 -0.02 24.67
N MET A 6 17.59 -0.46 23.51
CA MET A 6 17.66 -1.82 22.97
C MET A 6 18.12 -1.64 21.52
N SER A 7 19.17 -2.35 21.12
CA SER A 7 19.50 -2.49 19.70
C SER A 7 18.46 -3.40 19.04
N HIS A 8 17.24 -2.91 18.86
CA HIS A 8 16.29 -3.58 18.00
C HIS A 8 16.94 -3.78 16.62
N ALA A 9 16.62 -4.89 15.95
CA ALA A 9 17.04 -5.08 14.57
C ALA A 9 16.68 -3.81 13.77
N VAL A 10 17.62 -3.29 13.00
CA VAL A 10 17.36 -2.12 12.16
C VAL A 10 16.27 -2.51 11.17
N LEU A 11 15.26 -1.67 10.95
CA LEU A 11 14.12 -1.99 10.05
C LEU A 11 14.56 -2.55 8.69
N GLY A 12 15.67 -2.03 8.15
CA GLY A 12 16.26 -2.51 6.91
C GLY A 12 16.77 -3.96 6.92
N ALA A 13 17.02 -4.56 8.10
CA ALA A 13 17.49 -5.94 8.21
C ALA A 13 16.47 -6.94 7.65
N ALA A 14 15.16 -6.69 7.83
CA ALA A 14 14.09 -7.52 7.28
C ALA A 14 14.16 -7.61 5.74
N ALA A 15 14.55 -6.51 5.06
CA ALA A 15 14.70 -6.50 3.61
C ALA A 15 15.89 -7.34 3.11
N THR A 16 16.77 -7.79 4.00
CA THR A 16 17.94 -8.61 3.65
C THR A 16 17.75 -10.10 3.95
N VAL A 17 16.60 -10.49 4.50
CA VAL A 17 16.34 -11.88 4.89
C VAL A 17 16.04 -12.73 3.65
N PRO A 18 16.73 -13.87 3.45
CA PRO A 18 16.60 -14.69 2.24
C PRO A 18 15.27 -15.46 2.20
N THR A 19 14.25 -14.83 1.63
CA THR A 19 12.89 -15.41 1.53
C THR A 19 12.88 -16.71 0.71
N THR A 20 13.78 -16.89 -0.25
CA THR A 20 13.89 -18.15 -1.02
C THR A 20 14.25 -19.33 -0.13
N GLN A 21 15.10 -19.12 0.89
CA GLN A 21 15.47 -20.18 1.83
C GLN A 21 14.27 -20.56 2.69
N ILE A 22 13.59 -19.55 3.25
CA ILE A 22 12.39 -19.74 4.09
C ILE A 22 11.31 -20.52 3.33
N LEU A 23 11.00 -20.11 2.09
CA LEU A 23 10.03 -20.82 1.24
C LEU A 23 10.39 -22.29 1.04
N ARG A 24 11.67 -22.60 0.80
CA ARG A 24 12.15 -23.99 0.64
C ARG A 24 11.97 -24.80 1.91
N GLU A 25 12.25 -24.22 3.06
CA GLU A 25 12.07 -24.87 4.36
C GLU A 25 10.58 -25.13 4.66
N LEU A 26 9.71 -24.16 4.42
CA LEU A 26 8.26 -24.29 4.65
C LEU A 26 7.60 -25.30 3.70
N LEU A 27 8.04 -25.37 2.44
CA LEU A 27 7.56 -26.38 1.48
C LEU A 27 7.84 -27.82 1.94
N SER A 28 8.82 -28.04 2.81
CA SER A 28 9.12 -29.37 3.36
C SER A 28 8.17 -29.81 4.48
N GLN A 29 7.31 -28.91 4.98
CA GLN A 29 6.47 -29.11 6.17
C GLN A 29 5.01 -29.51 5.86
N GLU A 30 4.69 -29.88 4.62
CA GLU A 30 3.33 -30.31 4.19
C GLU A 30 2.20 -29.32 4.58
N MET A 31 2.44 -28.02 4.41
CA MET A 31 1.48 -26.95 4.70
C MET A 31 0.50 -26.71 3.55
N ALA A 32 -0.71 -26.19 3.87
CA ALA A 32 -1.63 -25.67 2.87
C ALA A 32 -0.99 -24.52 2.06
N GLY A 33 -1.17 -24.55 0.73
CA GLY A 33 -0.57 -23.55 -0.18
C GLY A 33 -0.93 -22.11 0.18
N SER A 34 -2.18 -21.86 0.56
CA SER A 34 -2.71 -20.56 0.98
C SER A 34 -2.03 -19.97 2.22
N LEU A 35 -1.31 -20.79 3.00
CA LEU A 35 -0.54 -20.34 4.16
C LEU A 35 0.95 -20.15 3.85
N LEU A 36 1.45 -20.72 2.75
CA LEU A 36 2.89 -20.77 2.45
C LEU A 36 3.49 -19.36 2.38
N TRP A 37 2.88 -18.48 1.59
CA TRP A 37 3.33 -17.10 1.45
C TRP A 37 3.20 -16.31 2.76
N LEU A 38 2.06 -16.46 3.45
CA LEU A 38 1.81 -15.79 4.73
C LEU A 38 2.88 -16.11 5.77
N ARG A 39 3.25 -17.38 5.87
CA ARG A 39 4.31 -17.86 6.77
C ARG A 39 5.68 -17.39 6.35
N ALA A 40 6.00 -17.46 5.06
CA ALA A 40 7.29 -17.01 4.56
C ALA A 40 7.54 -15.52 4.84
N VAL A 41 6.53 -14.69 4.61
CA VAL A 41 6.59 -13.24 4.88
C VAL A 41 6.64 -12.96 6.37
N GLY A 42 5.82 -13.63 7.19
CA GLY A 42 5.87 -13.50 8.64
C GLY A 42 7.26 -13.84 9.19
N GLU A 43 7.85 -14.94 8.73
CA GLU A 43 9.20 -15.35 9.12
C GLU A 43 10.29 -14.40 8.61
N ALA A 44 10.20 -13.93 7.36
CA ALA A 44 11.21 -13.05 6.77
C ALA A 44 11.19 -11.65 7.40
N ILE A 45 9.99 -11.09 7.63
CA ILE A 45 9.82 -9.68 8.00
C ILE A 45 9.61 -9.51 9.50
N LEU A 46 8.78 -10.33 10.14
CA LEU A 46 8.29 -10.09 11.50
C LEU A 46 9.06 -10.85 12.59
N LYS A 47 9.63 -12.01 12.27
CA LYS A 47 10.34 -12.87 13.24
C LYS A 47 11.54 -12.20 13.89
N LEU A 48 12.25 -11.36 13.14
CA LEU A 48 13.36 -10.55 13.67
C LEU A 48 12.92 -9.61 14.81
N PHE A 49 11.63 -9.29 14.88
CA PHE A 49 11.03 -8.43 15.88
C PHE A 49 10.20 -9.21 16.91
N GLY A 50 10.10 -10.53 16.79
CA GLY A 50 9.21 -11.37 17.62
C GLY A 50 7.72 -11.09 17.39
N LEU A 51 7.36 -10.68 16.18
CA LEU A 51 6.00 -10.29 15.80
C LEU A 51 5.33 -11.28 14.83
N ASP A 52 5.92 -12.46 14.64
CA ASP A 52 5.51 -13.48 13.67
C ASP A 52 4.53 -14.53 14.22
N ASP A 53 4.05 -14.37 15.46
CA ASP A 53 3.07 -15.29 16.04
C ASP A 53 1.76 -15.28 15.23
N PRO A 54 1.41 -16.40 14.55
CA PRO A 54 0.21 -16.48 13.73
C PRO A 54 -1.09 -16.40 14.54
N ASN A 55 -1.02 -16.65 15.85
CA ASN A 55 -2.18 -16.74 16.74
C ASN A 55 -2.33 -15.50 17.61
N ALA A 56 -1.36 -14.59 17.60
CA ALA A 56 -1.45 -13.35 18.36
C ALA A 56 -2.52 -12.43 17.73
N LEU A 57 -3.48 -12.03 18.55
CA LEU A 57 -4.51 -11.07 18.17
C LEU A 57 -3.93 -9.67 18.10
N MET A 58 -4.59 -8.77 17.40
CA MET A 58 -4.25 -7.35 17.40
C MET A 58 -5.31 -6.56 18.18
N ALA A 59 -4.88 -5.53 18.90
CA ALA A 59 -5.77 -4.53 19.52
C ALA A 59 -5.13 -3.14 19.46
N ALA A 60 -5.93 -2.08 19.43
CA ALA A 60 -5.45 -0.71 19.25
C ALA A 60 -4.66 -0.18 20.46
N SER A 61 -4.91 -0.74 21.64
CA SER A 61 -4.31 -0.32 22.90
C SER A 61 -4.41 -1.41 23.97
N GLN A 62 -3.69 -1.24 25.09
CA GLN A 62 -3.81 -2.14 26.23
C GLN A 62 -5.21 -2.08 26.88
N GLU A 63 -5.85 -0.91 26.85
CA GLU A 63 -7.24 -0.72 27.31
C GLU A 63 -8.22 -1.54 26.46
N ASP A 64 -8.00 -1.59 25.14
CA ASP A 64 -8.79 -2.44 24.26
C ASP A 64 -8.57 -3.92 24.54
N VAL A 65 -7.35 -4.36 24.86
CA VAL A 65 -7.10 -5.75 25.26
C VAL A 65 -7.90 -6.13 26.50
N GLU A 66 -7.90 -5.26 27.51
CA GLU A 66 -8.65 -5.48 28.76
C GLU A 66 -10.16 -5.57 28.48
N ARG A 67 -10.70 -4.60 27.74
CA ARG A 67 -12.11 -4.59 27.31
C ARG A 67 -12.48 -5.84 26.53
N ILE A 68 -11.66 -6.24 25.55
CA ILE A 68 -11.92 -7.42 24.72
C ILE A 68 -11.93 -8.68 25.58
N LYS A 69 -10.97 -8.85 26.49
CA LYS A 69 -10.89 -10.02 27.38
C LYS A 69 -12.03 -10.06 28.41
N GLU A 70 -12.47 -8.91 28.88
CA GLU A 70 -13.64 -8.81 29.76
C GLU A 70 -14.93 -9.24 29.04
N ALA A 71 -15.13 -8.74 27.81
CA ALA A 71 -16.28 -9.09 26.98
C ALA A 71 -16.21 -10.53 26.42
N ASN A 72 -15.01 -11.09 26.30
CA ASN A 72 -14.75 -12.41 25.72
C ASN A 72 -13.88 -13.27 26.67
N PRO A 73 -14.45 -13.87 27.73
CA PRO A 73 -13.70 -14.66 28.71
C PRO A 73 -12.91 -15.83 28.11
N GLN A 74 -13.32 -16.34 26.95
CA GLN A 74 -12.60 -17.36 26.18
C GLN A 74 -11.24 -16.88 25.64
N LEU A 75 -11.04 -15.56 25.51
CA LEU A 75 -9.80 -14.93 25.07
C LEU A 75 -8.90 -14.48 26.22
N LYS A 76 -9.22 -14.81 27.48
CA LYS A 76 -8.46 -14.35 28.66
C LYS A 76 -6.95 -14.66 28.57
N ASP A 77 -6.62 -15.84 28.02
CA ASP A 77 -5.25 -16.34 27.88
C ASP A 77 -4.66 -16.06 26.49
N ALA A 78 -5.41 -15.41 25.59
CA ALA A 78 -4.93 -15.07 24.26
C ALA A 78 -3.83 -14.00 24.33
N ALA A 79 -2.85 -14.15 23.44
CA ALA A 79 -1.80 -13.16 23.22
C ALA A 79 -2.35 -12.02 22.37
N PHE A 80 -1.95 -10.79 22.71
CA PHE A 80 -2.30 -9.59 21.95
C PHE A 80 -1.04 -8.79 21.63
N LEU A 81 -0.98 -8.29 20.39
CA LEU A 81 -0.06 -7.27 19.94
C LEU A 81 -0.77 -5.92 19.97
N VAL A 82 -0.11 -4.93 20.57
CA VAL A 82 -0.62 -3.55 20.64
C VAL A 82 0.43 -2.59 20.08
N PRO A 83 0.02 -1.50 19.40
CA PRO A 83 0.94 -0.46 18.97
C PRO A 83 1.78 0.09 20.14
N ALA A 84 3.04 0.41 19.86
CA ALA A 84 3.92 1.01 20.85
C ALA A 84 3.38 2.38 21.32
N LEU A 85 3.53 2.67 22.62
CA LEU A 85 3.13 3.95 23.21
C LEU A 85 3.84 5.12 22.52
N GLY A 86 3.09 6.21 22.29
CA GLY A 86 3.61 7.41 21.63
C GLY A 86 3.77 7.30 20.11
N ARG A 87 3.35 6.20 19.49
CA ARG A 87 3.22 6.07 18.03
C ARG A 87 1.77 6.33 17.59
N PRO A 88 1.52 6.64 16.30
CA PRO A 88 0.16 6.72 15.77
C PRO A 88 -0.61 5.44 16.12
N LYS A 89 -1.78 5.61 16.74
CA LYS A 89 -2.63 4.47 17.16
C LYS A 89 -3.29 3.77 15.97
N ALA A 90 -3.51 4.48 14.88
CA ALA A 90 -4.10 3.97 13.66
C ALA A 90 -3.02 3.81 12.58
N PHE A 91 -2.94 2.62 12.01
CA PHE A 91 -2.19 2.32 10.78
C PHE A 91 -3.00 1.34 9.95
N VAL A 92 -2.93 1.42 8.62
CA VAL A 92 -3.75 0.57 7.75
C VAL A 92 -2.83 -0.26 6.88
N MET A 93 -2.98 -1.58 6.97
CA MET A 93 -2.42 -2.52 6.01
C MET A 93 -3.49 -2.79 4.97
N SER A 94 -3.20 -2.45 3.72
CA SER A 94 -4.12 -2.68 2.60
C SER A 94 -3.92 -4.09 2.05
N GLY A 95 -5.03 -4.75 1.74
CA GLY A 95 -5.12 -5.95 0.93
C GLY A 95 -6.18 -5.77 -0.15
N ALA A 96 -6.33 -6.78 -0.99
CA ALA A 96 -7.42 -6.89 -1.96
C ALA A 96 -8.35 -8.03 -1.56
N LEU A 97 -9.65 -7.75 -1.48
CA LEU A 97 -10.68 -8.78 -1.41
C LEU A 97 -11.03 -9.16 -2.86
N LEU A 98 -10.52 -10.30 -3.33
CA LEU A 98 -10.58 -10.67 -4.75
C LEU A 98 -11.96 -11.22 -5.12
N ALA A 99 -12.13 -12.54 -5.02
CA ALA A 99 -13.38 -13.23 -5.30
C ALA A 99 -13.57 -14.41 -4.35
N PRO A 100 -14.81 -14.89 -4.14
CA PRO A 100 -15.04 -16.16 -3.46
C PRO A 100 -14.26 -17.28 -4.16
N THR A 101 -13.81 -18.29 -3.42
CA THR A 101 -13.11 -19.45 -3.99
C THR A 101 -13.98 -20.12 -5.06
N GLY A 102 -13.42 -20.37 -6.25
CA GLY A 102 -14.17 -20.92 -7.40
C GLY A 102 -14.84 -19.86 -8.28
N TYR A 103 -14.53 -18.58 -8.06
CA TYR A 103 -15.04 -17.44 -8.83
C TYR A 103 -13.91 -16.50 -9.26
N THR A 104 -14.14 -15.78 -10.36
CA THR A 104 -13.12 -14.93 -10.98
C THR A 104 -13.18 -13.50 -10.43
N ALA A 105 -12.00 -12.95 -10.12
CA ALA A 105 -11.84 -11.54 -9.76
C ALA A 105 -11.80 -10.63 -11.00
N THR A 106 -12.53 -9.51 -10.97
CA THR A 106 -12.59 -8.51 -12.04
C THR A 106 -12.52 -7.09 -11.48
N ASP A 107 -12.34 -6.11 -12.35
CA ASP A 107 -12.37 -4.68 -12.04
C ASP A 107 -13.71 -4.16 -11.50
N ARG A 108 -14.74 -5.01 -11.51
CA ARG A 108 -16.08 -4.73 -11.00
C ARG A 108 -16.41 -5.51 -9.72
N THR A 109 -15.48 -6.29 -9.20
CA THR A 109 -15.73 -7.15 -8.04
C THR A 109 -14.66 -7.05 -6.96
N VAL A 110 -13.44 -6.61 -7.30
CA VAL A 110 -12.34 -6.51 -6.35
C VAL A 110 -12.39 -5.20 -5.59
N VAL A 111 -12.43 -5.28 -4.26
CA VAL A 111 -12.43 -4.09 -3.39
C VAL A 111 -11.23 -4.09 -2.46
N SER A 112 -10.94 -2.92 -1.88
CA SER A 112 -9.96 -2.81 -0.81
C SER A 112 -10.40 -3.57 0.43
N LEU A 113 -9.52 -4.45 0.90
CA LEU A 113 -9.53 -4.97 2.26
C LEU A 113 -8.58 -4.11 3.08
N GLN A 114 -9.01 -3.62 4.22
CA GLN A 114 -8.18 -2.81 5.11
C GLN A 114 -8.09 -3.51 6.45
N MET A 115 -6.88 -3.61 6.98
CA MET A 115 -6.57 -4.38 8.18
C MET A 115 -5.76 -3.51 9.14
N SER A 116 -6.21 -3.45 10.38
CA SER A 116 -5.59 -2.68 11.45
C SER A 116 -5.87 -3.34 12.80
N PRO A 117 -5.20 -2.99 13.91
CA PRO A 117 -5.57 -3.53 15.22
C PRO A 117 -6.95 -3.12 15.73
N ASP A 118 -7.47 -1.97 15.32
CA ASP A 118 -8.78 -1.44 15.74
C ASP A 118 -9.93 -1.89 14.84
N PHE A 119 -9.65 -2.22 13.57
CA PHE A 119 -10.69 -2.59 12.62
C PHE A 119 -10.15 -3.43 11.45
N SER A 120 -11.02 -4.24 10.84
CA SER A 120 -10.73 -4.93 9.58
C SER A 120 -11.97 -5.07 8.70
N GLY A 121 -11.80 -5.01 7.37
CA GLY A 121 -12.89 -5.15 6.41
C GLY A 121 -12.81 -4.17 5.24
N SER A 122 -13.96 -3.91 4.60
CA SER A 122 -14.08 -2.91 3.53
C SER A 122 -15.15 -1.89 3.92
N PRO A 123 -14.77 -0.63 4.21
CA PRO A 123 -15.64 0.31 4.92
C PRO A 123 -16.80 0.90 4.10
N PHE A 124 -16.90 0.56 2.82
CA PHE A 124 -17.87 1.15 1.89
C PHE A 124 -18.46 0.07 0.99
N TYR A 125 -19.61 0.37 0.40
CA TYR A 125 -20.20 -0.46 -0.64
C TYR A 125 -19.77 0.08 -2.01
N PRO A 126 -19.11 -0.71 -2.87
CA PRO A 126 -18.67 -0.26 -4.18
C PRO A 126 -19.89 0.20 -5.00
N GLU A 127 -19.91 1.48 -5.40
CA GLU A 127 -21.02 2.11 -6.13
C GLU A 127 -22.39 1.96 -5.43
N SER A 128 -22.42 1.75 -4.11
CA SER A 128 -23.64 1.45 -3.34
C SER A 128 -24.48 0.31 -3.92
N SER A 129 -23.84 -0.70 -4.53
CA SER A 129 -24.52 -1.82 -5.22
C SER A 129 -23.91 -3.18 -4.87
N GLY A 130 -24.67 -4.25 -5.11
CA GLY A 130 -24.16 -5.62 -5.04
C GLY A 130 -23.35 -5.98 -6.29
N VAL A 131 -22.29 -6.77 -6.12
CA VAL A 131 -21.41 -7.21 -7.21
C VAL A 131 -21.86 -8.56 -7.78
N THR A 132 -21.41 -8.88 -9.00
CA THR A 132 -21.67 -10.17 -9.64
C THR A 132 -20.36 -10.90 -9.90
N TYR A 133 -20.24 -12.12 -9.36
CA TYR A 133 -19.08 -12.99 -9.58
C TYR A 133 -19.40 -14.06 -10.62
N GLY A 134 -18.59 -14.13 -11.67
CA GLY A 134 -18.60 -15.25 -12.62
C GLY A 134 -17.81 -16.43 -12.08
N PRO A 135 -18.20 -17.69 -12.39
CA PRO A 135 -17.43 -18.86 -11.99
C PRO A 135 -16.03 -18.85 -12.59
N GLU A 136 -15.07 -19.47 -11.89
CA GLU A 136 -13.77 -19.79 -12.50
C GLU A 136 -13.98 -20.72 -13.70
N SER A 137 -13.24 -20.44 -14.77
CA SER A 137 -13.21 -21.26 -15.99
C SER A 137 -12.90 -22.73 -15.68
N GLY A 138 -13.65 -23.65 -16.27
CA GLY A 138 -13.44 -25.10 -16.11
C GLY A 138 -14.46 -25.79 -15.20
N ASN A 139 -15.34 -25.03 -14.54
CA ASN A 139 -16.49 -25.59 -13.83
C ASN A 139 -17.82 -25.08 -14.43
N PRO A 140 -18.30 -25.68 -15.54
CA PRO A 140 -19.50 -25.22 -16.24
C PRO A 140 -20.80 -25.42 -15.44
N GLU A 141 -20.75 -26.14 -14.32
CA GLU A 141 -21.91 -26.37 -13.44
C GLU A 141 -22.07 -25.27 -12.36
N THR A 142 -21.03 -24.47 -12.11
CA THR A 142 -21.09 -23.38 -11.14
C THR A 142 -21.83 -22.18 -11.74
N LEU A 143 -22.94 -21.78 -11.11
CA LEU A 143 -23.70 -20.60 -11.49
C LEU A 143 -23.02 -19.32 -11.00
N SER A 144 -23.23 -18.20 -11.72
CA SER A 144 -22.78 -16.89 -11.26
C SER A 144 -23.46 -16.48 -9.95
N LEU A 145 -22.73 -15.80 -9.06
CA LEU A 145 -23.30 -15.18 -7.87
C LEU A 145 -23.73 -13.77 -8.21
N HIS A 146 -25.01 -13.46 -8.05
CA HIS A 146 -25.58 -12.15 -8.34
C HIS A 146 -25.93 -11.40 -7.06
N GLY A 147 -25.77 -10.07 -7.09
CA GLY A 147 -26.19 -9.20 -5.98
C GLY A 147 -25.43 -9.46 -4.68
N VAL A 148 -24.18 -9.91 -4.76
CA VAL A 148 -23.35 -10.17 -3.59
C VAL A 148 -23.00 -8.83 -2.95
N THR A 149 -23.37 -8.65 -1.68
CA THR A 149 -22.99 -7.47 -0.92
C THR A 149 -21.53 -7.60 -0.53
N VAL A 150 -20.74 -6.56 -0.81
CA VAL A 150 -19.35 -6.46 -0.40
C VAL A 150 -19.16 -5.12 0.30
N GLY A 151 -18.53 -5.15 1.46
CA GLY A 151 -18.18 -3.97 2.25
C GLY A 151 -19.16 -3.63 3.37
N GLY A 152 -19.40 -2.33 3.55
CA GLY A 152 -20.41 -1.81 4.47
C GLY A 152 -20.00 -1.52 5.90
N GLY A 153 -18.72 -1.63 6.20
CA GLY A 153 -18.18 -1.26 7.50
C GLY A 153 -16.99 -2.11 7.87
N PHE A 154 -16.49 -1.85 9.07
CA PHE A 154 -15.45 -2.65 9.66
C PHE A 154 -15.96 -3.49 10.81
N VAL A 155 -15.23 -4.56 11.10
CA VAL A 155 -15.40 -5.40 12.29
C VAL A 155 -14.13 -5.36 13.13
N GLU A 156 -14.24 -5.70 14.41
CA GLU A 156 -13.03 -5.86 15.25
C GLU A 156 -12.16 -6.98 14.67
N SER A 157 -10.85 -6.74 14.62
CA SER A 157 -9.93 -7.58 13.85
C SER A 157 -9.83 -9.02 14.37
N PHE A 158 -10.08 -9.25 15.66
CA PHE A 158 -10.14 -10.62 16.21
C PHE A 158 -11.40 -11.39 15.78
N ALA A 159 -12.44 -10.73 15.25
CA ALA A 159 -13.64 -11.36 14.71
C ALA A 159 -13.55 -11.61 13.20
N PHE A 160 -12.62 -10.96 12.50
CA PHE A 160 -12.42 -11.15 11.06
C PHE A 160 -12.02 -12.60 10.73
N GLY A 161 -12.54 -13.14 9.63
CA GLY A 161 -12.35 -14.55 9.26
C GLY A 161 -13.36 -15.51 9.90
N GLY A 162 -14.27 -15.00 10.74
CA GLY A 162 -15.36 -15.76 11.34
C GLY A 162 -16.53 -16.01 10.40
N GLN A 163 -17.53 -16.75 10.90
CA GLN A 163 -18.83 -16.86 10.25
C GLN A 163 -19.62 -15.55 10.41
N ALA A 164 -20.61 -15.29 9.54
CA ALA A 164 -21.53 -14.17 9.71
C ALA A 164 -22.32 -14.31 11.02
N PRO A 165 -22.72 -13.20 11.66
CA PRO A 165 -23.53 -13.26 12.88
C PRO A 165 -24.88 -13.94 12.62
N LEU A 166 -25.38 -14.70 13.61
CA LEU A 166 -26.65 -15.42 13.49
C LEU A 166 -27.87 -14.49 13.50
N ASN A 167 -27.79 -13.39 14.23
CA ASN A 167 -28.86 -12.41 14.39
C ASN A 167 -28.29 -11.01 14.11
N GLY A 168 -28.80 -10.28 13.12
CA GLY A 168 -28.35 -8.91 12.86
C GLY A 168 -26.97 -8.83 12.20
N GLN A 169 -26.96 -8.39 10.94
CA GLN A 169 -25.74 -8.11 10.18
C GLN A 169 -25.61 -6.61 9.87
N SER A 170 -26.65 -5.84 10.16
CA SER A 170 -26.63 -4.39 10.17
C SER A 170 -25.83 -3.93 11.38
N GLY A 171 -24.91 -2.98 11.22
CA GLY A 171 -24.03 -2.51 12.29
C GLY A 171 -24.75 -2.13 13.60
N GLY A 172 -24.00 -2.05 14.70
CA GLY A 172 -24.51 -1.75 16.04
C GLY A 172 -23.38 -1.74 17.08
N ASP A 173 -23.72 -1.64 18.36
CA ASP A 173 -22.73 -1.54 19.45
C ASP A 173 -21.95 -2.85 19.68
N ALA A 174 -22.61 -4.00 19.59
CA ALA A 174 -21.99 -5.31 19.74
C ALA A 174 -22.86 -6.40 19.09
N GLN A 175 -22.20 -7.46 18.59
CA GLN A 175 -22.86 -8.61 17.98
C GLN A 175 -22.21 -9.91 18.43
N GLU A 176 -23.02 -10.92 18.80
CA GLU A 176 -22.52 -12.25 19.14
C GLU A 176 -22.18 -13.05 17.89
N MET A 177 -20.99 -13.64 17.89
CA MET A 177 -20.40 -14.31 16.73
C MET A 177 -19.53 -15.51 17.16
N ALA A 178 -19.44 -16.51 16.29
CA ALA A 178 -18.46 -17.58 16.48
C ALA A 178 -17.04 -17.02 16.28
N SER A 179 -16.12 -17.39 17.18
CA SER A 179 -14.69 -17.07 17.02
C SER A 179 -14.17 -17.68 15.72
N PRO A 180 -13.34 -16.96 14.94
CA PRO A 180 -12.66 -17.56 13.80
C PRO A 180 -11.75 -18.70 14.22
N ILE A 181 -11.56 -19.69 13.33
CA ILE A 181 -10.61 -20.79 13.52
C ILE A 181 -9.17 -20.24 13.52
N GLU A 182 -8.89 -19.33 12.60
CA GLU A 182 -7.63 -18.61 12.50
C GLU A 182 -7.87 -17.12 12.66
N PRO A 183 -7.26 -16.47 13.65
CA PRO A 183 -7.41 -15.04 13.80
C PRO A 183 -6.71 -14.27 12.68
N LEU A 184 -7.15 -13.03 12.44
CA LEU A 184 -6.37 -12.07 11.68
C LEU A 184 -5.22 -11.53 12.54
N SER A 185 -4.13 -12.28 12.59
CA SER A 185 -2.88 -11.84 13.22
C SER A 185 -2.14 -10.82 12.37
N LEU A 186 -1.15 -10.13 12.97
CA LEU A 186 -0.24 -9.24 12.23
C LEU A 186 0.49 -9.98 11.10
N ALA A 187 0.95 -11.22 11.35
CA ALA A 187 1.59 -12.04 10.33
C ALA A 187 0.66 -12.35 9.16
N LYS A 188 -0.62 -12.67 9.42
CA LYS A 188 -1.62 -12.89 8.38
C LYS A 188 -1.89 -11.60 7.59
N ALA A 189 -2.08 -10.47 8.27
CA ALA A 189 -2.34 -9.18 7.63
C ALA A 189 -1.18 -8.69 6.76
N VAL A 190 0.07 -8.78 7.24
CA VAL A 190 1.28 -8.43 6.48
C VAL A 190 1.48 -9.39 5.30
N GLY A 191 1.23 -10.68 5.50
CA GLY A 191 1.30 -11.68 4.43
C GLY A 191 0.25 -11.46 3.32
N ILE A 192 -0.98 -11.08 3.68
CA ILE A 192 -2.02 -10.70 2.70
C ILE A 192 -1.58 -9.44 1.95
N SER A 193 -1.12 -8.42 2.69
CA SER A 193 -0.68 -7.14 2.13
C SER A 193 0.50 -7.24 1.17
N SER A 194 1.22 -8.37 1.14
CA SER A 194 2.37 -8.61 0.27
C SER A 194 2.14 -9.72 -0.77
N ALA A 195 0.93 -10.25 -0.88
CA ALA A 195 0.58 -11.36 -1.76
C ALA A 195 0.42 -10.92 -3.23
N GLY A 196 1.43 -10.23 -3.77
CA GLY A 196 1.41 -9.57 -5.09
C GLY A 196 0.84 -10.43 -6.23
N PRO A 197 1.30 -11.69 -6.39
CA PRO A 197 0.84 -12.58 -7.46
C PRO A 197 -0.62 -13.05 -7.38
N ALA A 198 -1.30 -12.90 -6.24
CA ALA A 198 -2.58 -13.57 -5.99
C ALA A 198 -3.68 -13.18 -7.00
N SER A 199 -3.78 -11.88 -7.28
CA SER A 199 -4.66 -11.33 -8.30
C SER A 199 -4.37 -11.84 -9.73
N ALA A 200 -3.12 -12.17 -10.05
CA ALA A 200 -2.76 -12.79 -11.32
C ALA A 200 -3.16 -14.28 -11.36
N PHE A 201 -3.03 -15.00 -10.24
CA PHE A 201 -3.42 -16.41 -10.13
C PHE A 201 -4.92 -16.60 -10.36
N THR A 202 -5.78 -15.76 -9.76
CA THR A 202 -7.24 -15.80 -10.03
C THR A 202 -7.59 -15.49 -11.49
N GLN A 203 -6.90 -14.53 -12.14
CA GLN A 203 -7.15 -14.21 -13.55
C GLN A 203 -6.69 -15.31 -14.52
N PHE A 204 -5.68 -16.09 -14.15
CA PHE A 204 -5.13 -17.19 -14.95
C PHE A 204 -5.59 -18.59 -14.52
N ALA A 205 -6.58 -18.70 -13.64
CA ALA A 205 -7.11 -20.00 -13.20
C ALA A 205 -7.53 -20.93 -14.37
N HIS A 206 -7.84 -20.36 -15.54
CA HIS A 206 -8.13 -21.09 -16.78
C HIS A 206 -6.95 -21.85 -17.40
N LEU A 207 -5.71 -21.44 -17.10
CA LEU A 207 -4.49 -22.00 -17.68
C LEU A 207 -3.77 -22.95 -16.72
N ALA A 208 -3.82 -22.69 -15.42
CA ALA A 208 -3.22 -23.53 -14.39
C ALA A 208 -3.97 -23.35 -13.06
N ASP A 209 -4.18 -24.46 -12.34
CA ASP A 209 -4.75 -24.45 -10.99
C ASP A 209 -3.68 -24.02 -9.98
N VAL A 210 -3.50 -22.70 -9.83
CA VAL A 210 -2.53 -22.08 -8.91
C VAL A 210 -3.20 -21.18 -7.86
N THR A 211 -4.52 -21.02 -7.90
CA THR A 211 -5.30 -20.23 -6.93
C THR A 211 -5.25 -20.83 -5.53
N PHE A 212 -4.89 -22.12 -5.38
CA PHE A 212 -4.65 -22.74 -4.08
C PHE A 212 -3.49 -22.11 -3.29
N LEU A 213 -2.65 -21.29 -3.93
CA LEU A 213 -1.58 -20.52 -3.30
C LEU A 213 -2.05 -19.18 -2.74
N ASP A 214 -3.23 -18.70 -3.15
CA ASP A 214 -3.76 -17.43 -2.68
C ASP A 214 -4.13 -17.52 -1.20
N PRO A 215 -3.79 -16.50 -0.40
CA PRO A 215 -4.35 -16.37 0.94
C PRO A 215 -5.87 -16.42 0.90
N ILE A 216 -6.47 -17.11 1.87
CA ILE A 216 -7.93 -17.19 1.98
C ILE A 216 -8.42 -16.79 3.37
N SER A 217 -9.63 -16.23 3.42
CA SER A 217 -10.35 -16.00 4.67
C SER A 217 -11.85 -15.98 4.43
N ASN A 218 -12.63 -16.37 5.44
CA ASN A 218 -14.05 -16.08 5.40
C ASN A 218 -14.28 -14.57 5.45
N TYR A 219 -15.25 -14.12 4.67
CA TYR A 219 -15.68 -12.74 4.65
C TYR A 219 -17.20 -12.66 4.54
N TRP A 220 -17.77 -11.66 5.21
CA TRP A 220 -19.17 -11.27 5.14
C TRP A 220 -19.23 -9.73 5.26
N ALA A 221 -20.16 -9.12 4.53
CA ALA A 221 -20.32 -7.67 4.53
C ALA A 221 -21.08 -7.21 5.78
N VAL A 222 -20.72 -6.06 6.36
CA VAL A 222 -21.60 -5.41 7.34
C VAL A 222 -22.75 -4.79 6.54
N THR A 223 -24.00 -5.09 6.85
CA THR A 223 -25.15 -4.65 6.04
C THR A 223 -25.70 -3.32 6.54
N SER A 224 -26.59 -2.70 5.76
CA SER A 224 -27.21 -1.41 6.09
C SER A 224 -28.60 -1.33 5.50
N GLU A 225 -29.32 -0.23 5.74
CA GLU A 225 -30.59 0.02 5.05
C GLU A 225 -30.40 0.13 3.53
N GLN A 226 -29.24 0.61 3.06
CA GLN A 226 -28.92 0.75 1.64
C GLN A 226 -28.56 -0.59 1.00
N GLN A 227 -27.95 -1.50 1.76
CA GLN A 227 -27.59 -2.86 1.35
C GLN A 227 -28.13 -3.85 2.37
N PRO A 228 -29.45 -4.16 2.32
CA PRO A 228 -30.12 -4.93 3.35
C PRO A 228 -29.96 -6.43 3.19
N GLY A 229 -30.23 -7.16 4.26
CA GLY A 229 -30.34 -8.62 4.27
C GLY A 229 -29.12 -9.30 4.88
N PRO A 230 -29.31 -10.49 5.49
CA PRO A 230 -28.17 -11.28 5.94
C PRO A 230 -27.48 -11.92 4.73
N GLN A 231 -26.16 -11.85 4.69
CA GLN A 231 -25.32 -12.58 3.75
C GLN A 231 -24.40 -13.51 4.53
N ARG A 232 -24.52 -14.81 4.25
CA ARG A 232 -23.63 -15.83 4.83
C ARG A 232 -22.17 -15.51 4.52
N ALA A 233 -21.28 -15.90 5.43
CA ALA A 233 -19.86 -15.85 5.14
C ALA A 233 -19.52 -16.74 3.94
N MET A 234 -18.62 -16.25 3.09
CA MET A 234 -18.03 -17.00 1.99
C MET A 234 -16.51 -16.97 2.14
N THR A 235 -15.83 -18.03 1.71
CA THR A 235 -14.38 -18.05 1.65
C THR A 235 -13.92 -17.23 0.45
N TYR A 236 -13.16 -16.17 0.69
CA TYR A 236 -12.58 -15.32 -0.35
C TYR A 236 -11.10 -15.60 -0.55
N GLN A 237 -10.66 -15.52 -1.79
CA GLN A 237 -9.27 -15.29 -2.17
C GLN A 237 -8.91 -13.84 -1.82
N LEU A 238 -7.75 -13.66 -1.21
CA LEU A 238 -7.21 -12.36 -0.78
C LEU A 238 -5.90 -12.09 -1.51
N GLY A 239 -5.64 -10.83 -1.80
CA GLY A 239 -4.42 -10.40 -2.47
C GLY A 239 -3.75 -9.20 -1.82
N ASP A 240 -2.65 -8.79 -2.46
CA ASP A 240 -1.86 -7.62 -2.11
C ASP A 240 -2.68 -6.34 -2.17
N GLY A 241 -2.39 -5.40 -1.27
CA GLY A 241 -2.98 -4.06 -1.32
C GLY A 241 -2.72 -3.38 -2.66
N GLY A 242 -1.51 -3.53 -3.20
CA GLY A 242 -1.07 -3.01 -4.49
C GLY A 242 -1.81 -3.56 -5.70
N ASN A 243 -2.61 -4.63 -5.56
CA ASN A 243 -3.53 -5.04 -6.62
C ASN A 243 -4.65 -4.01 -6.83
N VAL A 244 -5.02 -3.24 -5.79
CA VAL A 244 -6.07 -2.21 -5.84
C VAL A 244 -5.55 -0.81 -5.53
N ASP A 245 -4.56 -0.66 -4.67
CA ASP A 245 -3.91 0.59 -4.27
C ASP A 245 -2.56 0.29 -3.60
N ASN A 246 -1.44 0.63 -4.26
CA ASN A 246 -0.09 0.43 -3.71
C ASN A 246 0.46 1.68 -3.02
N SER A 247 -0.39 2.66 -2.71
CA SER A 247 0.02 3.95 -2.14
C SER A 247 -0.43 4.18 -0.69
N GLY A 248 -1.55 3.58 -0.28
CA GLY A 248 -2.24 3.95 0.96
C GLY A 248 -2.93 5.32 0.90
N LEU A 249 -2.79 6.06 -0.21
CA LEU A 249 -3.42 7.36 -0.44
C LEU A 249 -4.94 7.23 -0.38
N LEU A 250 -5.51 6.23 -1.06
CA LEU A 250 -6.96 6.08 -1.16
C LEU A 250 -7.57 5.75 0.21
N ALA A 251 -6.93 4.86 0.97
CA ALA A 251 -7.33 4.56 2.34
C ALA A 251 -7.26 5.79 3.27
N ALA A 252 -6.25 6.65 3.10
CA ALA A 252 -6.16 7.90 3.84
C ALA A 252 -7.25 8.91 3.42
N LEU A 253 -7.49 9.05 2.11
CA LEU A 253 -8.48 9.96 1.56
C LEU A 253 -9.92 9.58 1.95
N GLN A 254 -10.20 8.27 2.01
CA GLN A 254 -11.46 7.71 2.52
C GLN A 254 -11.78 8.16 3.95
N ARG A 255 -10.75 8.39 4.77
CA ARG A 255 -10.88 8.86 6.16
C ARG A 255 -10.90 10.39 6.28
N GLY A 256 -10.90 11.11 5.16
CA GLY A 256 -10.90 12.57 5.14
C GLY A 256 -9.55 13.19 5.52
N ALA A 257 -8.44 12.49 5.32
CA ALA A 257 -7.11 13.04 5.58
C ALA A 257 -6.83 14.24 4.66
N THR A 258 -6.63 15.42 5.25
CA THR A 258 -6.40 16.68 4.52
C THR A 258 -4.93 17.03 4.33
N ARG A 259 -4.03 16.30 5.01
CA ARG A 259 -2.58 16.50 4.95
C ARG A 259 -1.91 15.16 4.75
N LEU A 260 -1.24 15.01 3.62
CA LEU A 260 -0.78 13.72 3.14
C LEU A 260 0.69 13.80 2.73
N VAL A 261 1.45 12.78 3.10
CA VAL A 261 2.74 12.49 2.49
C VAL A 261 2.56 11.20 1.71
N TRP A 262 2.74 11.27 0.39
CA TRP A 262 2.71 10.10 -0.47
C TRP A 262 4.13 9.73 -0.87
N LEU A 263 4.60 8.60 -0.35
CA LEU A 263 5.87 7.98 -0.71
C LEU A 263 5.66 7.10 -1.94
N ILE A 264 6.19 7.53 -3.09
CA ILE A 264 6.12 6.81 -4.37
C ILE A 264 7.43 6.03 -4.53
N ASN A 265 7.47 4.85 -3.92
CA ASN A 265 8.59 3.92 -4.01
C ASN A 265 8.34 2.98 -5.19
N THR A 266 9.06 3.18 -6.29
CA THR A 266 8.76 2.52 -7.56
C THR A 266 10.02 2.08 -8.30
N GLN A 267 9.84 1.12 -9.22
CA GLN A 267 10.83 0.73 -10.23
C GLN A 267 10.86 1.67 -11.45
N THR A 268 9.87 2.57 -11.57
CA THR A 268 9.73 3.45 -12.73
C THR A 268 10.42 4.78 -12.46
N ALA A 269 11.48 5.08 -13.20
CA ALA A 269 12.12 6.40 -13.16
C ALA A 269 11.24 7.47 -13.81
N ILE A 270 11.36 8.72 -13.34
CA ILE A 270 10.79 9.86 -14.04
C ILE A 270 11.57 10.07 -15.34
N SER A 271 10.86 10.07 -16.47
CA SER A 271 11.47 10.31 -17.78
C SER A 271 12.21 11.66 -17.80
N THR A 272 13.46 11.67 -18.24
CA THR A 272 14.24 12.90 -18.47
C THR A 272 13.97 13.53 -19.82
N GLU A 273 13.39 12.77 -20.76
CA GLU A 273 13.19 13.16 -22.15
C GLU A 273 11.78 13.71 -22.41
N ALA A 274 10.78 13.24 -21.66
CA ALA A 274 9.40 13.66 -21.85
C ALA A 274 9.23 15.16 -21.55
N GLY A 275 8.59 15.90 -22.45
CA GLY A 275 8.34 17.34 -22.33
C GLY A 275 7.14 17.68 -21.44
N PHE A 276 7.10 17.22 -20.19
CA PHE A 276 5.93 17.39 -19.30
C PHE A 276 5.50 18.85 -19.13
N CYS A 277 6.45 19.78 -19.06
CA CYS A 277 6.17 21.21 -18.89
C CYS A 277 5.47 21.86 -20.10
N SER A 278 5.54 21.24 -21.28
CA SER A 278 4.83 21.70 -22.48
C SER A 278 3.48 21.02 -22.71
N MET A 279 3.18 19.98 -21.93
CA MET A 279 1.91 19.27 -22.01
C MET A 279 0.85 20.07 -21.26
N THR A 280 -0.15 20.55 -21.99
CA THR A 280 -1.21 21.43 -21.46
C THR A 280 -2.58 20.79 -21.50
N THR A 281 -2.67 19.57 -22.05
CA THR A 281 -3.93 18.83 -22.24
C THR A 281 -3.79 17.40 -21.72
N ALA A 282 -4.92 16.80 -21.31
CA ALA A 282 -4.95 15.41 -20.88
C ALA A 282 -4.64 14.44 -22.03
N GLU A 283 -4.96 14.81 -23.26
CA GLU A 283 -4.68 14.02 -24.47
C GLU A 283 -3.17 13.85 -24.68
N GLN A 284 -2.39 14.94 -24.60
CA GLN A 284 -0.93 14.89 -24.68
C GLN A 284 -0.32 14.04 -23.56
N MET A 285 -0.86 14.13 -22.35
CA MET A 285 -0.42 13.27 -21.24
C MET A 285 -0.75 11.80 -21.47
N GLY A 286 -1.90 11.50 -22.11
CA GLY A 286 -2.31 10.14 -22.44
C GLY A 286 -1.39 9.45 -23.46
N GLU A 287 -0.68 10.20 -24.30
CA GLU A 287 0.30 9.63 -25.25
C GLU A 287 1.55 9.07 -24.56
N VAL A 288 1.86 9.55 -23.35
CA VAL A 288 3.05 9.14 -22.59
C VAL A 288 2.71 8.42 -21.28
N SER A 289 1.43 8.28 -20.92
CA SER A 289 1.00 7.76 -19.62
C SER A 289 1.48 6.34 -19.35
N ASP A 290 1.59 5.51 -20.39
CA ASP A 290 2.07 4.12 -20.27
C ASP A 290 3.53 4.02 -19.81
N GLN A 291 4.30 5.12 -19.87
CA GLN A 291 5.68 5.21 -19.40
C GLN A 291 5.78 5.67 -17.93
N LEU A 292 4.65 6.03 -17.31
CA LEU A 292 4.60 6.57 -15.96
C LEU A 292 4.36 5.48 -14.92
N GLU A 293 4.75 5.76 -13.68
CA GLU A 293 4.43 4.90 -12.54
C GLU A 293 2.92 4.67 -12.44
N PHE A 294 2.54 3.39 -12.38
CA PHE A 294 1.18 2.91 -12.59
C PHE A 294 0.18 3.43 -11.54
N GLN A 295 0.58 3.55 -10.27
CA GLN A 295 -0.30 4.11 -9.23
C GLN A 295 -0.51 5.61 -9.40
N LEU A 296 0.55 6.35 -9.74
CA LEU A 296 0.49 7.78 -9.99
C LEU A 296 -0.48 8.06 -11.13
N GLN A 297 -0.34 7.38 -12.28
CA GLN A 297 -1.26 7.59 -13.39
C GLN A 297 -2.70 7.11 -13.08
N ALA A 298 -2.88 6.06 -12.26
CA ALA A 298 -4.21 5.57 -11.86
C ALA A 298 -4.98 6.61 -11.02
N ASN A 299 -4.30 7.25 -10.06
CA ASN A 299 -4.90 8.27 -9.20
C ASN A 299 -5.33 9.54 -9.96
N PHE A 300 -4.79 9.76 -11.15
CA PHE A 300 -5.15 10.86 -12.05
C PHE A 300 -6.04 10.40 -13.21
N GLY A 301 -6.46 9.13 -13.25
CA GLY A 301 -7.47 8.61 -14.18
C GLY A 301 -6.95 8.26 -15.58
N PHE A 302 -5.66 7.96 -15.74
CA PHE A 302 -5.08 7.51 -17.01
C PHE A 302 -5.13 5.99 -17.21
N VAL A 303 -5.31 5.21 -16.12
CA VAL A 303 -5.53 3.77 -16.23
C VAL A 303 -6.99 3.49 -16.62
N THR A 304 -7.22 3.19 -17.89
CA THR A 304 -8.56 2.85 -18.41
C THR A 304 -8.78 1.35 -18.57
N LYS A 305 -7.69 0.58 -18.60
CA LYS A 305 -7.70 -0.89 -18.66
C LYS A 305 -6.74 -1.42 -17.64
N ASN A 306 -7.19 -2.43 -16.92
CA ASN A 306 -6.38 -3.09 -15.92
C ASN A 306 -5.39 -4.05 -16.58
N GLN A 307 -4.18 -4.03 -16.05
CA GLN A 307 -3.19 -5.05 -16.35
C GLN A 307 -3.47 -6.31 -15.52
N VAL A 308 -2.86 -7.40 -15.93
CA VAL A 308 -2.93 -8.64 -15.16
C VAL A 308 -2.38 -8.42 -13.75
N GLY A 309 -3.11 -8.90 -12.75
CA GLY A 309 -2.77 -8.73 -11.33
C GLY A 309 -3.04 -7.33 -10.76
N GLN A 310 -3.70 -6.45 -11.51
CA GLN A 310 -3.99 -5.08 -11.10
C GLN A 310 -5.46 -4.72 -11.35
N PHE A 311 -6.04 -3.87 -10.51
CA PHE A 311 -7.43 -3.42 -10.53
C PHE A 311 -7.52 -1.92 -10.20
N LEU A 312 -6.79 -1.11 -10.97
CA LEU A 312 -6.51 0.30 -10.67
C LEU A 312 -7.39 1.28 -11.46
N SER A 313 -8.18 0.80 -12.42
CA SER A 313 -9.06 1.62 -13.28
C SER A 313 -10.12 2.41 -12.51
N ARG A 314 -10.31 2.12 -11.22
CA ARG A 314 -11.27 2.78 -10.33
C ARG A 314 -10.63 3.78 -9.37
N ASN A 315 -9.35 4.13 -9.53
CA ASN A 315 -8.59 4.88 -8.52
C ASN A 315 -8.56 6.40 -8.73
N GLN A 316 -9.21 6.94 -9.76
CA GLN A 316 -9.14 8.37 -10.00
C GLN A 316 -9.68 9.16 -8.81
N VAL A 317 -8.83 10.01 -8.24
CA VAL A 317 -9.14 10.95 -7.15
C VAL A 317 -8.55 12.34 -7.39
N PHE A 318 -7.74 12.52 -8.43
CA PHE A 318 -7.26 13.82 -8.90
C PHE A 318 -7.64 14.05 -10.36
N ALA A 319 -7.73 15.33 -10.75
CA ALA A 319 -8.03 15.73 -12.12
C ALA A 319 -6.86 15.38 -13.05
N ARG A 320 -7.15 14.96 -14.29
CA ARG A 320 -6.13 14.52 -15.27
C ARG A 320 -5.12 15.61 -15.58
N GLU A 321 -5.60 16.84 -15.62
CA GLU A 321 -4.86 18.05 -15.98
C GLU A 321 -3.77 18.39 -14.94
N GLU A 322 -3.89 17.86 -13.72
CA GLU A 322 -2.93 18.12 -12.64
C GLU A 322 -1.67 17.23 -12.73
N LEU A 323 -1.67 16.18 -13.57
CA LEU A 323 -0.54 15.24 -13.65
C LEU A 323 0.67 15.86 -14.36
N ALA A 324 0.49 16.54 -15.49
CA ALA A 324 1.59 17.14 -16.25
C ALA A 324 2.35 18.20 -15.44
N PRO A 325 1.66 19.16 -14.78
CA PRO A 325 2.32 20.13 -13.92
C PRO A 325 3.10 19.50 -12.77
N LEU A 326 2.54 18.48 -12.10
CA LEU A 326 3.24 17.74 -11.05
C LEU A 326 4.53 17.08 -11.58
N LEU A 327 4.45 16.37 -12.71
CA LEU A 327 5.61 15.72 -13.31
C LEU A 327 6.65 16.72 -13.83
N CYS A 328 6.22 17.87 -14.33
CA CYS A 328 7.12 18.97 -14.71
C CYS A 328 7.93 19.46 -13.49
N GLU A 329 7.27 19.70 -12.35
CA GLU A 329 7.95 20.12 -11.12
C GLU A 329 8.92 19.05 -10.59
N LEU A 330 8.52 17.79 -10.59
CA LEU A 330 9.38 16.68 -10.18
C LEU A 330 10.58 16.52 -11.13
N GLN A 331 10.36 16.58 -12.45
CA GLN A 331 11.43 16.48 -13.45
C GLN A 331 12.42 17.65 -13.34
N ALA A 332 11.94 18.86 -13.04
CA ALA A 332 12.82 20.01 -12.81
C ALA A 332 13.74 19.80 -11.60
N LEU A 333 13.23 19.22 -10.50
CA LEU A 333 14.04 18.87 -9.33
C LEU A 333 15.07 17.78 -9.66
N LEU A 334 14.66 16.74 -10.40
CA LEU A 334 15.54 15.67 -10.86
C LEU A 334 16.71 16.22 -11.68
N ARG A 335 16.42 17.07 -12.69
CA ARG A 335 17.45 17.72 -13.53
C ARG A 335 18.38 18.65 -12.74
N ALA A 336 17.87 19.26 -11.67
CA ALA A 336 18.67 20.08 -10.75
C ALA A 336 19.47 19.23 -9.74
N GLY A 337 19.43 17.90 -9.83
CA GLY A 337 20.13 17.00 -8.92
C GLY A 337 19.54 16.93 -7.52
N ARG A 338 18.33 17.47 -7.30
CA ARG A 338 17.68 17.61 -5.99
C ARG A 338 16.73 16.43 -5.73
N PRO A 339 16.40 16.15 -4.46
CA PRO A 339 15.35 15.18 -4.14
C PRO A 339 14.01 15.58 -4.79
N THR A 340 13.35 14.64 -5.44
CA THR A 340 12.09 14.82 -6.19
C THR A 340 10.89 14.82 -5.26
N MET A 341 10.77 15.92 -4.51
CA MET A 341 9.69 16.14 -3.54
C MET A 341 8.93 17.42 -3.86
N VAL A 342 7.63 17.30 -4.12
CA VAL A 342 6.76 18.44 -4.49
C VAL A 342 5.55 18.48 -3.57
N LYS A 343 5.24 19.66 -3.03
CA LYS A 343 4.05 19.91 -2.21
C LYS A 343 3.00 20.62 -3.05
N ARG A 344 1.80 20.05 -3.18
CA ARG A 344 0.68 20.69 -3.91
C ARG A 344 -0.60 20.66 -3.09
N ARG A 345 -1.43 21.69 -3.28
CA ARG A 345 -2.83 21.68 -2.86
C ARG A 345 -3.63 21.01 -3.98
N MET A 346 -4.28 19.90 -3.67
CA MET A 346 -4.99 19.06 -4.62
C MET A 346 -6.50 19.10 -4.34
N ALA A 347 -7.30 19.29 -5.39
CA ALA A 347 -8.72 18.99 -5.32
C ALA A 347 -8.91 17.47 -5.40
N VAL A 348 -9.43 16.89 -4.32
CA VAL A 348 -9.82 15.47 -4.25
C VAL A 348 -11.19 15.34 -4.90
N LEU A 349 -11.28 14.52 -5.95
CA LEU A 349 -12.51 14.19 -6.64
C LEU A 349 -13.30 13.16 -5.83
N ALA A 350 -14.64 13.22 -5.93
CA ALA A 350 -15.48 12.16 -5.39
C ALA A 350 -15.24 10.86 -6.15
N ASN A 351 -15.25 9.74 -5.43
CA ASN A 351 -15.08 8.41 -6.00
C ASN A 351 -15.98 7.42 -5.25
N ASP A 352 -17.09 7.04 -5.88
CA ASP A 352 -18.12 6.19 -5.27
C ASP A 352 -17.69 4.72 -5.13
N TRP A 353 -16.71 4.27 -5.92
CA TRP A 353 -16.12 2.93 -5.75
C TRP A 353 -15.37 2.83 -4.43
N TRP A 354 -14.62 3.88 -4.09
CA TRP A 354 -13.88 3.99 -2.83
C TRP A 354 -14.69 4.68 -1.73
N GLY A 355 -15.89 5.21 -1.97
CA GLY A 355 -16.62 5.99 -0.96
C GLY A 355 -15.92 7.30 -0.55
N ILE A 356 -15.08 7.86 -1.42
CA ILE A 356 -14.35 9.11 -1.17
C ILE A 356 -15.24 10.29 -1.58
N LYS A 357 -15.38 11.29 -0.70
CA LYS A 357 -16.08 12.55 -0.98
C LYS A 357 -15.11 13.58 -1.57
N SER A 358 -15.65 14.59 -2.25
CA SER A 358 -14.83 15.70 -2.74
C SER A 358 -14.44 16.66 -1.60
N TYR A 359 -13.17 17.07 -1.57
CA TYR A 359 -12.63 18.09 -0.67
C TYR A 359 -11.25 18.53 -1.17
N THR A 360 -10.54 19.32 -0.37
CA THR A 360 -9.17 19.75 -0.69
C THR A 360 -8.19 19.14 0.28
N ALA A 361 -7.12 18.55 -0.25
CA ALA A 361 -6.01 18.02 0.54
C ALA A 361 -4.69 18.68 0.11
N VAL A 362 -3.74 18.76 1.04
CA VAL A 362 -2.37 19.16 0.75
C VAL A 362 -1.50 17.91 0.75
N VAL A 363 -0.85 17.64 -0.37
CA VAL A 363 -0.09 16.42 -0.60
C VAL A 363 1.38 16.77 -0.84
N ILE A 364 2.29 16.16 -0.09
CA ILE A 364 3.70 16.07 -0.48
C ILE A 364 3.88 14.78 -1.25
N PHE A 365 4.17 14.89 -2.54
CA PHE A 365 4.59 13.79 -3.39
C PHE A 365 6.08 13.59 -3.21
N VAL A 366 6.49 12.42 -2.73
CA VAL A 366 7.89 12.03 -2.54
C VAL A 366 8.18 10.92 -3.53
N TYR A 367 8.80 11.26 -4.66
CA TYR A 367 9.16 10.26 -5.66
C TYR A 367 10.56 9.72 -5.36
N ALA A 368 10.70 8.40 -5.26
CA ALA A 368 12.01 7.79 -5.01
C ALA A 368 12.82 7.71 -6.31
N ASP A 369 13.44 8.82 -6.73
CA ASP A 369 14.29 8.90 -7.94
C ASP A 369 15.75 9.24 -7.58
N ARG A 370 16.64 9.27 -8.58
CA ARG A 370 18.04 9.64 -8.41
C ARG A 370 18.18 11.08 -7.91
N CYS A 371 19.23 11.32 -7.14
CA CYS A 371 19.59 12.63 -6.63
C CYS A 371 21.10 12.83 -6.78
N SER A 372 21.54 13.48 -7.86
CA SER A 372 22.97 13.65 -8.13
C SER A 372 23.69 14.43 -7.02
N ASN A 373 23.03 15.39 -6.37
CA ASN A 373 23.62 16.11 -5.22
C ASN A 373 23.90 15.18 -4.03
N PHE A 374 23.12 14.11 -3.85
CA PHE A 374 23.41 13.07 -2.87
C PHE A 374 24.54 12.17 -3.36
N GLU A 375 24.47 11.70 -4.61
CA GLU A 375 25.48 10.81 -5.18
C GLU A 375 26.87 11.44 -5.20
N ASP A 376 26.97 12.76 -5.42
CA ASP A 376 28.21 13.53 -5.37
C ASP A 376 28.87 13.54 -3.98
N LEU A 377 28.11 13.27 -2.91
CA LEU A 377 28.62 13.15 -1.55
C LEU A 377 29.09 11.74 -1.20
N LEU A 378 28.81 10.75 -2.06
CA LEU A 378 29.18 9.37 -1.80
C LEU A 378 30.71 9.15 -1.90
N PRO A 379 31.25 8.18 -1.13
CA PRO A 379 32.61 7.70 -1.32
C PRO A 379 32.90 7.25 -2.76
N GLN A 380 34.15 7.41 -3.22
CA GLN A 380 34.52 7.14 -4.61
C GLN A 380 34.26 5.69 -5.03
N ASP A 381 34.53 4.72 -4.16
CA ASP A 381 34.25 3.31 -4.41
C ASP A 381 32.75 3.03 -4.65
N THR A 382 31.88 3.73 -3.92
CA THR A 382 30.42 3.65 -4.10
C THR A 382 30.00 4.28 -5.44
N LYS A 383 30.60 5.42 -5.80
CA LYS A 383 30.36 6.05 -7.11
C LYS A 383 30.81 5.16 -8.27
N ASP A 384 31.99 4.55 -8.15
CA ASP A 384 32.52 3.63 -9.15
C ASP A 384 31.60 2.41 -9.31
N GLU A 385 31.05 1.88 -8.21
CA GLU A 385 30.08 0.79 -8.23
C GLU A 385 28.75 1.19 -8.88
N LEU A 386 28.24 2.38 -8.60
CA LEU A 386 27.07 2.93 -9.29
C LEU A 386 27.32 3.12 -10.80
N GLY A 387 28.55 3.51 -11.17
CA GLY A 387 28.98 3.66 -12.56
C GLY A 387 28.99 2.35 -13.36
N GLN A 388 28.99 1.19 -12.70
CA GLN A 388 28.87 -0.12 -13.37
C GLN A 388 27.44 -0.42 -13.86
N GLY A 389 26.44 0.38 -13.44
CA GLY A 389 25.05 0.22 -13.87
C GLY A 389 24.51 -1.18 -13.59
N ALA A 390 23.92 -1.81 -14.61
CA ALA A 390 23.27 -3.13 -14.49
C ALA A 390 24.23 -4.28 -14.12
N LEU A 391 25.54 -4.09 -14.25
CA LEU A 391 26.54 -5.10 -13.88
C LEU A 391 27.07 -4.93 -12.45
N GLY A 392 26.77 -3.79 -11.80
CA GLY A 392 27.20 -3.49 -10.44
C GLY A 392 26.26 -4.07 -9.37
N LYS A 393 26.73 -4.07 -8.13
CA LYS A 393 25.98 -4.44 -6.91
C LYS A 393 24.76 -3.56 -6.66
N PHE A 394 24.76 -2.35 -7.22
CA PHE A 394 23.66 -1.40 -7.13
C PHE A 394 22.84 -1.34 -8.43
N ALA A 395 22.83 -2.42 -9.23
CA ALA A 395 21.96 -2.52 -10.41
C ALA A 395 20.54 -2.03 -10.08
N ASN A 396 19.95 -1.26 -10.99
CA ASN A 396 18.64 -0.62 -10.86
C ASN A 396 18.50 0.44 -9.76
N TYR A 397 19.55 0.86 -9.04
CA TYR A 397 19.43 1.92 -8.03
C TYR A 397 18.86 3.24 -8.63
N PRO A 398 17.92 3.93 -7.93
CA PRO A 398 17.25 3.57 -6.66
C PRO A 398 15.97 2.72 -6.84
N HIS A 399 15.66 2.35 -8.07
CA HIS A 399 14.50 1.62 -8.56
C HIS A 399 14.67 0.09 -8.47
N TYR A 400 15.06 -0.42 -7.30
CA TYR A 400 15.27 -1.86 -7.13
C TYR A 400 14.02 -2.68 -7.46
N ASP A 401 14.23 -3.84 -8.05
CA ASP A 401 13.19 -4.80 -8.34
C ASP A 401 12.62 -5.40 -7.05
N VAL A 402 11.31 -5.58 -7.02
CA VAL A 402 10.59 -6.17 -5.88
C VAL A 402 10.87 -7.66 -5.81
N VAL A 403 11.06 -8.29 -6.96
CA VAL A 403 11.40 -9.70 -7.08
C VAL A 403 12.65 -9.90 -7.91
N PHE A 404 13.51 -10.83 -7.49
CA PHE A 404 14.72 -11.22 -8.22
C PHE A 404 15.71 -10.09 -8.52
N GLN A 405 15.69 -9.01 -7.73
CA GLN A 405 16.72 -7.95 -7.77
C GLN A 405 18.14 -8.52 -7.66
N ASN A 406 18.30 -9.57 -6.85
CA ASN A 406 19.54 -10.30 -6.71
C ASN A 406 19.34 -11.77 -7.12
N VAL A 407 20.28 -12.30 -7.91
CA VAL A 407 20.20 -13.67 -8.42
C VAL A 407 20.07 -14.68 -7.27
N GLY A 408 19.06 -15.54 -7.35
CA GLY A 408 18.81 -16.61 -6.37
C GLY A 408 17.91 -16.20 -5.20
N GLU A 409 17.60 -14.90 -5.07
CA GLU A 409 16.71 -14.40 -4.04
C GLU A 409 15.37 -13.97 -4.61
N THR A 410 14.29 -14.31 -3.88
CA THR A 410 12.94 -13.96 -4.32
C THR A 410 12.68 -12.49 -4.04
N THR A 411 12.97 -11.98 -2.84
CA THR A 411 12.68 -10.59 -2.43
C THR A 411 13.82 -9.91 -1.67
N ALA A 412 14.92 -10.63 -1.38
CA ALA A 412 15.98 -10.10 -0.52
C ALA A 412 16.89 -9.12 -1.26
N LEU A 413 17.15 -7.98 -0.62
CA LEU A 413 18.15 -6.99 -1.02
C LEU A 413 19.48 -7.24 -0.33
N LEU A 414 20.56 -6.76 -0.93
CA LEU A 414 21.86 -6.72 -0.27
C LEU A 414 21.87 -5.66 0.83
N PRO A 415 22.59 -5.86 1.95
CA PRO A 415 22.71 -4.84 3.00
C PRO A 415 23.17 -3.48 2.47
N GLN A 416 24.08 -3.46 1.49
CA GLN A 416 24.57 -2.23 0.88
C GLN A 416 23.47 -1.52 0.06
N GLN A 417 22.62 -2.26 -0.65
CA GLN A 417 21.49 -1.71 -1.41
C GLN A 417 20.51 -1.03 -0.45
N VAL A 418 20.16 -1.70 0.65
CA VAL A 418 19.29 -1.16 1.70
C VAL A 418 19.90 0.10 2.33
N ASN A 419 21.18 0.07 2.67
CA ASN A 419 21.87 1.20 3.27
C ASN A 419 21.93 2.41 2.33
N LEU A 420 22.23 2.20 1.04
CA LEU A 420 22.31 3.27 0.06
C LEU A 420 20.93 3.94 -0.14
N LEU A 421 19.87 3.13 -0.31
CA LEU A 421 18.51 3.64 -0.46
C LEU A 421 18.02 4.37 0.80
N ALA A 422 18.31 3.83 1.98
CA ALA A 422 18.00 4.47 3.25
C ALA A 422 18.74 5.81 3.42
N ALA A 423 20.02 5.86 3.07
CA ALA A 423 20.83 7.08 3.14
C ALA A 423 20.33 8.16 2.16
N GLN A 424 19.97 7.80 0.93
CA GLN A 424 19.35 8.75 -0.01
C GLN A 424 18.01 9.26 0.51
N SER A 425 17.17 8.36 1.05
CA SER A 425 15.87 8.72 1.61
C SER A 425 16.02 9.68 2.80
N GLU A 426 16.96 9.41 3.71
CA GLU A 426 17.30 10.30 4.82
C GLU A 426 17.79 11.66 4.32
N TYR A 427 18.72 11.67 3.36
CA TYR A 427 19.20 12.90 2.73
C TYR A 427 18.04 13.70 2.15
N GLY A 428 17.15 13.06 1.38
CA GLY A 428 16.00 13.68 0.77
C GLY A 428 15.07 14.36 1.77
N VAL A 429 14.74 13.65 2.86
CA VAL A 429 13.90 14.19 3.95
C VAL A 429 14.60 15.35 4.66
N ARG A 430 15.91 15.26 4.92
CA ARG A 430 16.68 16.32 5.58
C ARG A 430 16.78 17.58 4.74
N GLN A 431 17.07 17.46 3.43
CA GLN A 431 17.11 18.61 2.52
C GLN A 431 15.76 19.29 2.35
N ASN A 432 14.66 18.57 2.63
CA ASN A 432 13.30 19.07 2.54
C ASN A 432 12.58 19.12 3.90
N GLN A 433 13.33 19.16 5.00
CA GLN A 433 12.78 19.07 6.36
C GLN A 433 11.64 20.06 6.59
N GLN A 434 11.78 21.28 6.06
CA GLN A 434 10.77 22.32 6.19
C GLN A 434 9.43 21.88 5.58
N LEU A 435 9.40 21.20 4.43
CA LEU A 435 8.14 20.71 3.83
C LEU A 435 7.38 19.80 4.80
N PHE A 436 8.08 18.84 5.41
CA PHE A 436 7.47 17.89 6.35
C PHE A 436 7.05 18.56 7.65
N GLN A 437 7.87 19.47 8.20
CA GLN A 437 7.52 20.22 9.41
C GLN A 437 6.26 21.06 9.20
N THR A 438 6.20 21.76 8.06
CA THR A 438 5.10 22.65 7.69
C THR A 438 3.81 21.87 7.42
N LEU A 439 3.88 20.63 6.93
CA LEU A 439 2.72 19.78 6.73
C LEU A 439 2.27 19.09 8.04
N LEU A 440 3.17 18.33 8.67
CA LEU A 440 2.84 17.40 9.77
C LEU A 440 2.73 18.10 11.12
N PHE A 441 3.42 19.23 11.31
CA PHE A 441 3.56 19.89 12.60
C PHE A 441 3.23 21.39 12.55
N CYS A 442 2.42 21.83 11.57
CA CYS A 442 2.02 23.24 11.41
C CYS A 442 1.46 23.81 12.72
N GLN A 443 2.32 24.48 13.48
CA GLN A 443 1.91 25.32 14.61
C GLN A 443 1.35 26.61 14.03
N VAL A 444 0.26 27.09 14.59
CA VAL A 444 -0.35 28.36 14.15
C VAL A 444 0.02 29.48 15.10
N ASP A 445 0.34 29.17 16.37
CA ASP A 445 0.84 30.16 17.31
C ASP A 445 2.32 30.44 17.05
N THR A 446 2.65 31.71 16.86
CA THR A 446 4.02 32.18 16.67
C THR A 446 4.81 32.33 17.97
N GLY A 447 4.17 32.12 19.12
CA GLY A 447 4.70 32.38 20.47
C GLY A 447 4.70 33.86 20.85
N GLY A 448 4.07 34.73 20.05
CA GLY A 448 3.89 36.15 20.35
C GLY A 448 2.55 36.43 21.03
N THR A 449 2.49 37.46 21.88
CA THR A 449 1.25 37.94 22.47
C THR A 449 0.90 39.33 21.96
N CYS A 450 -0.41 39.62 21.92
CA CYS A 450 -0.95 40.89 21.42
C CYS A 450 -2.00 41.50 22.38
N HIS A 451 -1.83 41.28 23.69
CA HIS A 451 -2.75 41.78 24.71
C HIS A 451 -2.79 43.31 24.84
N ILE A 452 -1.69 43.99 24.51
CA ILE A 452 -1.55 45.45 24.68
C ILE A 452 -1.25 46.12 23.34
N PHE A 453 -0.44 45.47 22.50
CA PHE A 453 -0.05 45.96 21.17
C PHE A 453 -0.38 44.93 20.10
N SER A 454 -0.50 45.36 18.84
CA SER A 454 -0.65 44.45 17.70
C SER A 454 0.57 43.53 17.57
N CYS A 455 0.38 42.38 16.91
CA CYS A 455 1.48 41.48 16.59
C CYS A 455 2.59 42.19 15.82
N SER A 456 3.85 41.84 16.13
CA SER A 456 5.01 42.38 15.42
C SER A 456 4.90 42.07 13.93
N SER A 457 5.18 43.07 13.07
CA SER A 457 5.15 42.91 11.62
C SER A 457 6.10 41.82 11.13
N SER A 458 7.22 41.59 11.84
CA SER A 458 8.18 40.51 11.56
C SER A 458 7.56 39.11 11.65
N ARG A 459 6.42 38.95 12.33
CA ARG A 459 5.75 37.67 12.52
C ARG A 459 4.72 37.38 11.43
N ASN A 460 4.30 38.38 10.65
CA ASN A 460 3.24 38.26 9.65
C ASN A 460 1.97 37.53 10.16
N ALA A 461 1.59 37.82 11.40
CA ALA A 461 0.56 37.09 12.14
C ALA A 461 -0.63 37.99 12.50
N ALA A 462 -1.82 37.40 12.58
CA ALA A 462 -3.01 38.07 13.06
C ALA A 462 -3.12 37.93 14.59
N CYS A 463 -3.66 38.95 15.25
CA CYS A 463 -3.95 38.88 16.67
C CYS A 463 -5.29 38.17 16.90
N VAL A 464 -5.27 36.99 17.51
CA VAL A 464 -6.46 36.21 17.85
C VAL A 464 -6.40 35.83 19.32
N ASN A 465 -7.39 36.26 20.11
CA ASN A 465 -7.50 35.98 21.55
C ASN A 465 -6.25 36.34 22.37
N GLY A 466 -5.53 37.41 22.00
CA GLY A 466 -4.31 37.85 22.70
C GLY A 466 -3.04 37.11 22.29
N HIS A 467 -3.11 36.20 21.32
CA HIS A 467 -1.99 35.49 20.72
C HIS A 467 -1.77 35.92 19.27
N CYS A 468 -0.52 35.83 18.81
CA CYS A 468 -0.15 36.09 17.42
C CYS A 468 -0.16 34.80 16.63
N VAL A 469 -1.18 34.66 15.79
CA VAL A 469 -1.55 33.40 15.15
C VAL A 469 -1.51 33.52 13.62
N CYS A 470 -1.03 32.48 12.96
CA CYS A 470 -0.97 32.39 11.51
C CYS A 470 -2.34 32.10 10.92
N ASP A 471 -2.59 32.63 9.72
CA ASP A 471 -3.82 32.39 8.99
C ASP A 471 -3.87 30.96 8.46
N THR A 472 -4.76 30.16 9.06
CA THR A 472 -4.98 28.76 8.67
C THR A 472 -5.70 28.62 7.33
N GLN A 473 -6.45 29.64 6.90
CA GLN A 473 -7.12 29.63 5.59
C GLN A 473 -6.12 29.88 4.45
N ALA A 474 -5.02 30.59 4.75
CA ALA A 474 -3.92 30.82 3.83
C ALA A 474 -2.85 29.70 3.86
N ASP A 475 -3.10 28.58 4.55
CA ASP A 475 -2.11 27.52 4.80
C ASP A 475 -0.78 28.06 5.38
N MET A 476 -0.85 29.06 6.25
CA MET A 476 0.34 29.61 6.90
C MET A 476 0.65 28.89 8.21
N CYS A 477 1.93 28.59 8.42
CA CYS A 477 2.43 27.95 9.64
C CYS A 477 3.46 28.84 10.31
N ALA A 478 3.47 28.84 11.64
CA ALA A 478 4.52 29.44 12.45
C ALA A 478 5.79 28.60 12.32
N VAL A 479 6.81 29.18 11.70
CA VAL A 479 8.16 28.62 11.62
C VAL A 479 9.10 29.70 12.14
N ASP A 480 9.92 29.34 13.14
CA ASP A 480 10.84 30.26 13.82
C ASP A 480 10.18 31.57 14.30
N GLY A 481 8.92 31.48 14.73
CA GLY A 481 8.15 32.60 15.28
C GLY A 481 7.54 33.55 14.25
N ALA A 482 7.58 33.21 12.95
CA ALA A 482 6.91 33.95 11.89
C ALA A 482 6.01 33.05 11.04
N CYS A 483 4.94 33.62 10.50
CA CYS A 483 4.01 32.92 9.65
C CYS A 483 4.53 32.86 8.22
N VAL A 484 4.87 31.65 7.80
CA VAL A 484 5.34 31.35 6.44
C VAL A 484 4.25 30.62 5.67
N SER A 485 4.10 30.95 4.40
CA SER A 485 3.21 30.19 3.52
C SER A 485 3.76 28.78 3.38
N SER A 486 2.96 27.79 3.77
CA SER A 486 3.36 26.41 3.65
C SER A 486 3.37 25.93 2.19
N LEU A 487 2.81 26.71 1.26
CA LEU A 487 2.84 26.47 -0.20
C LEU A 487 3.96 27.26 -0.91
N GLY A 488 4.61 28.20 -0.20
CA GLY A 488 5.56 29.14 -0.80
C GLY A 488 7.00 28.90 -0.39
N THR A 489 7.66 27.93 -1.02
CA THR A 489 9.12 27.98 -1.32
C THR A 489 9.51 26.94 -2.38
N SER A 490 8.86 26.97 -3.54
CA SER A 490 9.50 26.46 -4.77
C SER A 490 10.43 27.56 -5.27
N MET A 491 11.69 27.58 -4.83
CA MET A 491 12.73 28.49 -5.37
C MET A 491 13.20 28.10 -6.79
N ALA A 492 12.40 27.39 -7.58
CA ALA A 492 12.85 26.84 -8.88
C ALA A 492 12.18 27.47 -10.11
N ALA A 493 11.20 28.36 -9.95
CA ALA A 493 10.34 28.76 -11.08
C ALA A 493 10.79 29.97 -11.91
N GLU A 494 11.78 30.78 -11.50
CA GLU A 494 12.04 32.08 -12.14
C GLU A 494 13.24 32.18 -13.11
N THR A 495 13.98 31.11 -13.42
CA THR A 495 15.22 31.28 -14.23
C THR A 495 15.51 30.26 -15.33
N LEU A 496 14.50 29.66 -15.97
CA LEU A 496 14.75 28.75 -17.09
C LEU A 496 13.87 29.04 -18.31
N SER A 497 14.06 30.22 -18.89
CA SER A 497 13.64 30.55 -20.25
C SER A 497 14.85 30.97 -21.09
N ALA A 498 15.78 30.06 -21.37
CA ALA A 498 16.75 30.26 -22.45
C ALA A 498 17.38 28.94 -22.90
N GLN A 499 16.93 28.51 -24.09
CA GLN A 499 17.67 27.74 -25.10
C GLN A 499 18.16 26.34 -24.71
N TRP A 500 17.67 25.33 -25.43
CA TRP A 500 18.54 24.38 -26.12
C TRP A 500 17.78 23.65 -27.24
N THR A 501 18.37 23.68 -28.43
CA THR A 501 17.97 22.95 -29.64
C THR A 501 18.98 21.83 -29.87
N GLY A 502 18.55 20.58 -29.89
CA GLY A 502 19.44 19.47 -30.23
C GLY A 502 18.76 18.11 -30.11
N SER A 503 18.47 17.50 -31.25
CA SER A 503 17.85 16.20 -31.44
C SER A 503 18.83 15.04 -31.22
N GLY A 504 18.37 13.96 -30.59
CA GLY A 504 19.01 12.65 -30.57
C GLY A 504 18.01 11.55 -30.23
N GLU A 505 17.58 10.79 -31.23
CA GLU A 505 16.70 9.63 -31.08
C GLU A 505 17.47 8.43 -30.51
N ALA A 506 16.91 7.77 -29.48
CA ALA A 506 17.25 6.39 -29.14
C ALA A 506 15.99 5.66 -28.64
N LEU A 507 15.65 4.57 -29.33
CA LEU A 507 14.54 3.67 -29.05
C LEU A 507 14.75 2.91 -27.73
N VAL A 508 13.72 2.87 -26.87
CA VAL A 508 13.61 1.93 -25.76
C VAL A 508 12.24 1.27 -25.83
N GLU A 509 12.22 -0.04 -26.06
CA GLU A 509 11.03 -0.89 -26.06
C GLU A 509 10.52 -1.09 -24.62
N GLY A 510 9.21 -0.89 -24.43
CA GLY A 510 8.53 -1.09 -23.15
C GLY A 510 8.42 -2.57 -22.77
N THR A 511 8.84 -2.91 -21.55
CA THR A 511 8.96 -4.30 -21.06
C THR A 511 8.17 -4.57 -19.77
N SER A 512 7.15 -3.78 -19.42
CA SER A 512 6.48 -3.92 -18.11
C SER A 512 5.59 -5.17 -17.97
N THR A 513 4.94 -5.65 -19.05
CA THR A 513 4.04 -6.83 -18.99
C THR A 513 4.77 -8.17 -18.94
N THR A 514 6.01 -8.25 -19.44
CA THR A 514 6.80 -9.48 -19.47
C THR A 514 7.35 -9.85 -18.10
N PHE A 515 7.62 -8.89 -17.22
CA PHE A 515 8.22 -9.16 -15.90
C PHE A 515 7.23 -9.69 -14.87
N LEU A 516 5.96 -9.24 -14.86
CA LEU A 516 4.92 -9.80 -13.99
C LEU A 516 4.59 -11.25 -14.36
N LEU A 517 4.48 -11.53 -15.67
CA LEU A 517 4.30 -12.89 -16.18
C LEU A 517 5.54 -13.75 -15.89
N ALA A 518 6.75 -13.27 -16.13
CA ALA A 518 7.97 -14.01 -15.82
C ALA A 518 8.15 -14.24 -14.31
N GLY A 519 7.79 -13.28 -13.47
CA GLY A 519 7.82 -13.39 -12.00
C GLY A 519 6.78 -14.37 -11.47
N CYS A 520 5.54 -14.31 -11.95
CA CYS A 520 4.48 -15.26 -11.60
C CYS A 520 4.80 -16.67 -12.10
N VAL A 521 5.30 -16.80 -13.34
CA VAL A 521 5.75 -18.07 -13.90
C VAL A 521 7.00 -18.58 -13.19
N ALA A 522 7.93 -17.72 -12.74
CA ALA A 522 9.10 -18.12 -11.97
C ALA A 522 8.71 -18.57 -10.57
N LEU A 523 7.80 -17.88 -9.87
CA LEU A 523 7.31 -18.29 -8.55
C LEU A 523 6.49 -19.58 -8.66
N ALA A 524 5.62 -19.69 -9.66
CA ALA A 524 4.86 -20.91 -9.95
C ALA A 524 5.78 -22.04 -10.43
N ALA A 525 6.84 -21.77 -11.18
CA ALA A 525 7.83 -22.75 -11.59
C ALA A 525 8.76 -23.16 -10.44
N ILE A 526 9.10 -22.28 -9.52
CA ILE A 526 9.81 -22.60 -8.28
C ILE A 526 8.90 -23.48 -7.42
N CYS A 527 7.64 -23.09 -7.21
CA CYS A 527 6.67 -23.91 -6.49
C CYS A 527 6.47 -25.27 -7.18
N ALA A 528 6.27 -25.31 -8.50
CA ALA A 528 6.05 -26.54 -9.26
C ALA A 528 7.31 -27.43 -9.35
N SER A 529 8.51 -26.86 -9.48
CA SER A 529 9.77 -27.61 -9.51
C SER A 529 10.15 -28.14 -8.12
N LEU A 530 9.89 -27.39 -7.06
CA LEU A 530 10.05 -27.84 -5.68
C LEU A 530 9.00 -28.89 -5.31
N LEU A 531 7.74 -28.72 -5.72
CA LEU A 531 6.67 -29.71 -5.59
C LEU A 531 6.93 -30.97 -6.43
N ALA A 532 7.56 -30.86 -7.61
CA ALA A 532 7.96 -32.01 -8.41
C ALA A 532 9.18 -32.75 -7.80
N ALA A 533 10.07 -32.01 -7.11
CA ALA A 533 11.18 -32.60 -6.37
C ALA A 533 10.71 -33.36 -5.12
N SER A 534 9.72 -32.85 -4.39
CA SER A 534 9.06 -33.56 -3.28
C SER A 534 8.07 -34.64 -3.76
N GLY A 535 7.51 -34.46 -4.96
CA GLY A 535 6.53 -35.34 -5.59
C GLY A 535 7.03 -36.75 -5.97
N ARG A 536 8.34 -37.03 -5.89
CA ARG A 536 8.84 -38.42 -5.98
C ARG A 536 8.38 -39.30 -4.80
N LEU A 537 7.81 -38.71 -3.75
CA LEU A 537 7.16 -39.41 -2.63
C LEU A 537 5.63 -39.43 -2.70
N TRP A 538 5.00 -38.64 -3.58
CA TRP A 538 3.53 -38.55 -3.70
C TRP A 538 2.98 -39.50 -4.77
N ARG A 539 2.99 -40.81 -4.49
CA ARG A 539 2.10 -41.75 -5.22
C ARG A 539 0.69 -41.69 -4.64
N ARG A 540 -0.23 -41.17 -5.46
CA ARG A 540 -1.71 -41.31 -5.45
C ARG A 540 -2.32 -41.82 -4.13
N ARG A 541 -2.85 -40.92 -3.31
CA ARG A 541 -3.92 -41.24 -2.36
C ARG A 541 -5.21 -40.55 -2.82
N ARG A 542 -6.25 -41.35 -3.06
CA ARG A 542 -7.61 -40.84 -3.28
C ARG A 542 -8.09 -40.24 -1.96
N MET A 543 -8.42 -38.96 -1.96
CA MET A 543 -9.17 -38.36 -0.86
C MET A 543 -10.55 -39.02 -0.78
N HIS A 544 -10.87 -39.58 0.39
CA HIS A 544 -12.22 -40.02 0.72
C HIS A 544 -12.88 -38.86 1.44
N ILE A 545 -13.87 -38.24 0.81
CA ILE A 545 -14.72 -37.22 1.42
C ILE A 545 -15.77 -37.96 2.24
N PRO A 546 -15.79 -37.87 3.58
CA PRO A 546 -16.89 -38.42 4.34
C PRO A 546 -18.13 -37.54 4.14
N GLN A 547 -19.23 -38.16 3.71
CA GLN A 547 -20.55 -37.53 3.80
C GLN A 547 -20.95 -37.45 5.28
N GLU A 548 -21.09 -36.25 5.83
CA GLU A 548 -21.81 -36.08 7.09
C GLU A 548 -23.33 -36.21 6.86
N PRO A 549 -24.07 -36.76 7.85
CA PRO A 549 -25.47 -37.07 7.71
C PRO A 549 -26.33 -35.82 7.92
N LEU A 550 -27.26 -35.61 7.00
CA LEU A 550 -28.45 -34.80 7.20
C LEU A 550 -29.20 -35.30 8.44
N LEU A 551 -29.42 -34.42 9.42
CA LEU A 551 -30.44 -34.59 10.44
C LEU A 551 -31.26 -33.31 10.52
N GLY A 552 -32.57 -33.52 10.61
CA GLY A 552 -33.63 -32.51 10.60
C GLY A 552 -33.91 -31.89 11.97
#